data_AF-A0A547NHH4-F1
#
_entry.id   AF-A0A547NHH4-F1
#
_cell.length_a   1.000
_cell.length_b   1.000
_cell.length_c   1.000
_cell.angle_alpha   90.00
_cell.angle_beta   90.00
_cell.angle_gamma   90.00
#
_symmetry.space_group_name_H-M   'P 1'
#
loop_
_entity.id
_entity.type
_entity.pdbx_description
1 polymer ?
#
loop_
_entity_poly.entity_id
_entity_poly.type
_entity_poly.pdbx_seq_one_letter_code
_entity_poly.pdbx_strand_id
1 'polypeptide(L)'
;MKKEDLEKLLSNDSGDFELYPIDRYLHAVATERQVPDLAIAVCTIRIEEAAPALRAVLERAANGQPLSDDEEMLLFRGVYILGGARDTQACQPLLRLLRRPGKEAERLLGDATTETLSRIIVGVFDGDADALFGIIADRSADEFIRDAAFGAVTFLTWEGRIERDRTRDFVERFYRERLADDWDYAWVGWLQAIAMLALRDLVPLVYTAWDEGRIPEDALERSDFESDLREAEQQPGDIGRFDRASLSYIEDVLVALDWTRGLDDDDGIELGDDDFDLAEDEASWLDRALSSVTPATNPWRDVGRNDPCPCGSGKKFKKCCLANAE
;
A
#
# COMPACT_ATOMS: atom_id res chain seq x y z
N MET A 1 -10.84 7.21 12.50
CA MET A 1 -11.60 7.73 13.67
C MET A 1 -10.76 8.79 14.35
N LYS A 2 -11.25 10.03 14.53
CA LYS A 2 -10.45 11.12 15.09
C LYS A 2 -10.15 10.88 16.58
N LYS A 3 -9.03 11.41 17.08
CA LYS A 3 -8.66 11.38 18.51
C LYS A 3 -9.83 11.76 19.42
N GLU A 4 -10.59 12.79 19.04
CA GLU A 4 -11.77 13.29 19.78
C GLU A 4 -12.95 12.31 19.78
N ASP A 5 -13.12 11.50 18.73
CA ASP A 5 -14.21 10.52 18.63
C ASP A 5 -13.89 9.27 19.45
N LEU A 6 -12.61 8.86 19.49
CA LEU A 6 -12.15 7.81 20.40
C LEU A 6 -12.15 8.30 21.85
N GLU A 7 -11.72 9.53 22.14
CA GLU A 7 -11.80 10.12 23.49
C GLU A 7 -13.24 10.20 24.00
N LYS A 8 -14.23 10.48 23.13
CA LYS A 8 -15.66 10.43 23.48
C LYS A 8 -16.17 9.02 23.70
N LEU A 9 -15.72 8.05 22.91
CA LEU A 9 -16.00 6.62 23.16
C LEU A 9 -15.37 6.14 24.47
N LEU A 10 -14.18 6.64 24.81
CA LEU A 10 -13.46 6.36 26.04
C LEU A 10 -14.04 7.11 27.26
N SER A 11 -14.72 8.25 27.07
CA SER A 11 -15.29 9.05 28.17
C SER A 11 -16.74 8.73 28.51
N ASN A 12 -17.50 8.12 27.59
CA ASN A 12 -18.94 7.90 27.75
C ASN A 12 -19.31 6.53 28.33
N ASP A 13 -18.37 5.60 28.46
CA ASP A 13 -18.64 4.29 29.05
C ASP A 13 -18.04 4.21 30.46
N SER A 14 -18.94 4.18 31.45
CA SER A 14 -18.62 4.10 32.88
C SER A 14 -18.20 2.69 33.28
N GLY A 15 -17.11 2.20 32.70
CA GLY A 15 -16.37 1.02 33.14
C GLY A 15 -14.89 1.34 33.05
N ASP A 16 -14.13 1.03 34.12
CA ASP A 16 -12.67 1.07 34.12
C ASP A 16 -12.11 0.32 32.89
N PHE A 17 -11.85 1.02 31.79
CA PHE A 17 -10.86 0.57 30.83
C PHE A 17 -9.51 0.83 31.49
N GLU A 18 -9.04 -0.10 32.30
CA GLU A 18 -7.59 -0.24 32.50
C GLU A 18 -7.00 -0.44 31.10
N LEU A 19 -6.50 0.64 30.50
CA LEU A 19 -5.75 0.58 29.24
C LEU A 19 -4.61 -0.41 29.48
N TYR A 20 -4.65 -1.53 28.78
CA TYR A 20 -3.63 -2.55 28.91
C TYR A 20 -2.24 -1.96 28.57
N PRO A 21 -1.15 -2.60 29.04
CA PRO A 21 0.20 -2.26 28.59
C PRO A 21 0.27 -2.21 27.06
N ILE A 22 1.08 -1.29 26.52
CA ILE A 22 1.18 -1.08 25.07
C ILE A 22 1.53 -2.38 24.32
N ASP A 23 2.29 -3.27 24.96
CA ASP A 23 2.69 -4.58 24.45
C ASP A 23 1.50 -5.45 24.02
N ARG A 24 0.35 -5.33 24.70
CA ARG A 24 -0.86 -6.09 24.32
C ARG A 24 -1.42 -5.61 22.97
N TYR A 25 -1.40 -4.30 22.74
CA TYR A 25 -1.87 -3.72 21.48
C TYR A 25 -0.86 -3.95 20.36
N LEU A 26 0.44 -3.82 20.63
CA LEU A 26 1.50 -4.19 19.68
C LEU A 26 1.41 -5.66 19.26
N HIS A 27 1.11 -6.56 20.21
CA HIS A 27 0.86 -7.97 19.90
C HIS A 27 -0.34 -8.14 18.97
N ALA A 28 -1.47 -7.48 19.25
CA ALA A 28 -2.63 -7.52 18.34
C ALA A 28 -2.29 -6.99 16.94
N VAL A 29 -1.55 -5.88 16.84
CA VAL A 29 -1.06 -5.33 15.57
C VAL A 29 -0.21 -6.36 14.81
N ALA A 30 0.61 -7.14 15.51
CA ALA A 30 1.47 -8.17 14.93
C ALA A 30 0.71 -9.43 14.49
N THR A 31 -0.27 -9.90 15.27
CA THR A 31 -0.79 -11.28 15.13
C THR A 31 -2.21 -11.39 14.62
N GLU A 32 -3.03 -10.33 14.70
CA GLU A 32 -4.41 -10.41 14.22
C GLU A 32 -4.47 -10.44 12.69
N ARG A 33 -5.20 -11.40 12.12
CA ARG A 33 -5.36 -11.55 10.67
C ARG A 33 -5.99 -10.30 10.07
N GLN A 34 -7.17 -9.92 10.56
CA GLN A 34 -7.82 -8.67 10.17
C GLN A 34 -7.13 -7.46 10.82
N VAL A 35 -7.27 -6.29 10.20
CA VAL A 35 -6.75 -5.03 10.74
C VAL A 35 -7.37 -4.76 12.12
N PRO A 36 -6.58 -4.74 13.21
CA PRO A 36 -7.10 -4.60 14.56
C PRO A 36 -7.32 -3.11 14.87
N ASP A 37 -8.47 -2.57 14.47
CA ASP A 37 -8.76 -1.12 14.50
C ASP A 37 -8.45 -0.44 15.83
N LEU A 38 -8.85 -1.07 16.94
CA LEU A 38 -8.58 -0.54 18.29
C LEU A 38 -7.08 -0.52 18.59
N ALA A 39 -6.35 -1.57 18.23
CA ALA A 39 -4.92 -1.66 18.51
C ALA A 39 -4.10 -0.66 17.67
N ILE A 40 -4.44 -0.52 16.37
CA ILE A 40 -3.84 0.50 15.50
C ILE A 40 -4.11 1.91 16.05
N ALA A 41 -5.36 2.21 16.42
CA ALA A 41 -5.71 3.52 16.97
C ALA A 41 -4.99 3.82 18.29
N VAL A 42 -4.94 2.86 19.21
CA VAL A 42 -4.24 3.00 20.50
C VAL A 42 -2.74 3.17 20.29
N CYS A 43 -2.10 2.39 19.43
CA CYS A 43 -0.67 2.53 19.13
C CYS A 43 -0.34 3.87 18.47
N THR A 44 -1.23 4.40 17.63
CA THR A 44 -1.06 5.71 17.00
C THR A 44 -1.20 6.85 18.02
N ILE A 45 -2.15 6.76 18.95
CA ILE A 45 -2.36 7.79 19.98
C ILE A 45 -1.27 7.75 21.05
N ARG A 46 -0.84 6.55 21.48
CA ARG A 46 0.23 6.31 22.45
C ARG A 46 1.58 6.08 21.74
N ILE A 47 1.86 6.89 20.71
CA ILE A 47 3.04 6.70 19.86
C ILE A 47 4.34 6.73 20.65
N GLU A 48 4.44 7.54 21.71
CA GLU A 48 5.63 7.61 22.57
C GLU A 48 5.97 6.25 23.22
N GLU A 49 4.96 5.42 23.47
CA GLU A 49 5.11 4.07 24.02
C GLU A 49 5.25 2.99 22.93
N ALA A 50 4.55 3.13 21.80
CA ALA A 50 4.56 2.13 20.73
C ALA A 50 5.78 2.25 19.79
N ALA A 51 6.22 3.47 19.46
CA ALA A 51 7.27 3.72 18.48
C ALA A 51 8.59 2.99 18.76
N PRO A 52 9.08 2.84 20.02
CA PRO A 52 10.30 2.08 20.28
C PRO A 52 10.27 0.64 19.73
N ALA A 53 9.14 -0.06 19.89
CA ALA A 53 9.00 -1.43 19.39
C ALA A 53 8.86 -1.46 17.86
N LEU A 54 8.04 -0.57 17.28
CA LEU A 54 7.86 -0.47 15.83
C LEU A 54 9.18 -0.13 15.12
N ARG A 55 9.93 0.85 15.64
CA ARG A 55 11.25 1.20 15.12
C ARG A 55 12.26 0.08 15.29
N ALA A 56 12.19 -0.70 16.38
CA ALA A 56 13.11 -1.83 16.57
C ALA A 56 12.93 -2.89 15.49
N VAL A 57 11.70 -3.22 15.11
CA VAL A 57 11.43 -4.15 14.00
C VAL A 57 11.88 -3.56 12.67
N LEU A 58 11.58 -2.27 12.41
CA LEU A 58 12.05 -1.57 11.21
C LEU A 58 13.58 -1.55 11.09
N GLU A 59 14.29 -1.32 12.19
CA GLU A 59 15.75 -1.34 12.22
C GLU A 59 16.30 -2.73 11.92
N ARG A 60 15.68 -3.79 12.44
CA ARG A 60 16.07 -5.17 12.12
C ARG A 60 15.88 -5.48 10.64
N ALA A 61 14.72 -5.11 10.08
CA ALA A 61 14.41 -5.27 8.67
C ALA A 61 15.42 -4.53 7.78
N ALA A 62 15.69 -3.25 8.10
CA ALA A 62 16.64 -2.41 7.38
C ALA A 62 18.07 -2.98 7.39
N ASN A 63 18.44 -3.69 8.47
CA ASN A 63 19.73 -4.37 8.60
C ASN A 63 19.76 -5.77 7.96
N GLY A 64 18.69 -6.18 7.27
CA GLY A 64 18.59 -7.48 6.59
C GLY A 64 18.50 -8.67 7.54
N GLN A 65 18.05 -8.46 8.78
CA GLN A 65 17.82 -9.55 9.71
C GLN A 65 16.52 -10.28 9.36
N PRO A 66 16.47 -11.61 9.48
CA PRO A 66 15.24 -12.35 9.27
C PRO A 66 14.20 -11.95 10.32
N LEU A 67 12.95 -11.85 9.87
CA LEU A 67 11.78 -11.58 10.68
C LEU A 67 10.87 -12.82 10.69
N SER A 68 10.14 -13.03 11.78
CA SER A 68 9.01 -13.98 11.76
C SER A 68 7.78 -13.36 11.10
N ASP A 69 6.79 -14.17 10.71
CA ASP A 69 5.55 -13.69 10.08
C ASP A 69 4.86 -12.59 10.90
N ASP A 70 4.77 -12.77 12.23
CA ASP A 70 4.22 -11.75 13.15
C ASP A 70 5.05 -10.45 13.15
N GLU A 71 6.37 -10.53 12.96
CA GLU A 71 7.26 -9.38 12.91
C GLU A 71 7.15 -8.66 11.56
N GLU A 72 6.95 -9.38 10.46
CA GLU A 72 6.68 -8.81 9.14
C GLU A 72 5.33 -8.08 9.14
N MET A 73 4.29 -8.65 9.73
CA MET A 73 3.00 -7.99 9.88
C MET A 73 3.09 -6.76 10.80
N LEU A 74 3.85 -6.86 11.90
CA LEU A 74 4.12 -5.73 12.78
C LEU A 74 4.90 -4.61 12.08
N LEU A 75 5.86 -4.96 11.22
CA LEU A 75 6.58 -4.00 10.38
C LEU A 75 5.62 -3.30 9.42
N PHE A 76 4.87 -4.08 8.65
CA PHE A 76 3.94 -3.60 7.63
C PHE A 76 2.95 -2.60 8.23
N ARG A 77 2.21 -2.98 9.29
CA ARG A 77 1.28 -2.05 9.96
C ARG A 77 2.01 -0.95 10.73
N GLY A 78 3.19 -1.24 11.24
CA GLY A 78 4.04 -0.33 12.01
C GLY A 78 4.49 0.89 11.21
N VAL A 79 4.86 0.73 9.93
CA VAL A 79 5.27 1.87 9.09
C VAL A 79 4.11 2.84 8.81
N TYR A 80 2.87 2.35 8.73
CA TYR A 80 1.68 3.21 8.65
C TYR A 80 1.46 3.99 9.95
N ILE A 81 1.61 3.35 11.11
CA ILE A 81 1.49 4.00 12.42
C ILE A 81 2.58 5.08 12.59
N LEU A 82 3.84 4.74 12.28
CA LEU A 82 4.97 5.67 12.36
C LEU A 82 4.80 6.86 11.40
N GLY A 83 4.37 6.59 10.16
CA GLY A 83 4.08 7.62 9.16
C GLY A 83 2.93 8.54 9.57
N GLY A 84 1.81 7.98 10.03
CA GLY A 84 0.65 8.76 10.49
C GLY A 84 0.92 9.56 11.76
N ALA A 85 1.75 9.04 12.65
CA ALA A 85 2.17 9.75 13.86
C ALA A 85 3.33 10.75 13.64
N ARG A 86 3.84 10.85 12.40
CA ARG A 86 4.96 11.71 11.99
C ARG A 86 6.25 11.45 12.79
N ASP A 87 6.55 10.18 13.07
CA ASP A 87 7.75 9.77 13.81
C ASP A 87 9.01 9.90 12.93
N THR A 88 9.70 11.02 13.04
CA THR A 88 10.86 11.31 12.17
C THR A 88 12.08 10.42 12.42
N GLN A 89 12.15 9.75 13.58
CA GLN A 89 13.24 8.80 13.87
C GLN A 89 13.14 7.52 13.01
N ALA A 90 11.97 7.26 12.42
CA ALA A 90 11.77 6.16 11.48
C ALA A 90 12.29 6.46 10.06
N CYS A 91 12.64 7.70 9.73
CA CYS A 91 13.06 8.08 8.37
C CYS A 91 14.25 7.27 7.87
N GLN A 92 15.41 7.40 8.50
CA GLN A 92 16.65 6.75 8.04
C GLN A 92 16.58 5.21 8.07
N PRO A 93 15.96 4.56 9.07
CA PRO A 93 15.67 3.12 8.99
C PRO A 93 14.80 2.74 7.80
N LEU A 94 13.70 3.47 7.54
CA LEU A 94 12.84 3.24 6.38
C LEU A 94 13.62 3.41 5.06
N LEU A 95 14.35 4.51 4.90
CA LEU A 95 15.12 4.77 3.69
C LEU A 95 16.21 3.70 3.45
N ARG A 96 16.77 3.10 4.50
CA ARG A 96 17.68 1.93 4.37
C ARG A 96 16.95 0.66 3.96
N LEU A 97 15.78 0.39 4.53
CA LEU A 97 14.94 -0.74 4.12
C LEU A 97 14.57 -0.65 2.63
N LEU A 98 14.20 0.55 2.15
CA LEU A 98 13.83 0.78 0.75
C LEU A 98 14.99 0.63 -0.24
N ARG A 99 16.25 0.62 0.23
CA ARG A 99 17.44 0.30 -0.60
C ARG A 99 17.79 -1.18 -0.62
N ARG A 100 17.04 -2.03 0.08
CA ARG A 100 17.22 -3.49 0.03
C ARG A 100 16.82 -4.01 -1.36
N PRO A 101 17.27 -5.23 -1.74
CA PRO A 101 16.86 -5.82 -3.01
C PRO A 101 15.33 -5.84 -3.17
N GLY A 102 14.82 -5.54 -4.36
CA GLY A 102 13.37 -5.36 -4.61
C GLY A 102 12.51 -6.50 -4.08
N LYS A 103 12.94 -7.76 -4.21
CA LYS A 103 12.22 -8.93 -3.66
C LYS A 103 12.04 -8.90 -2.13
N GLU A 104 13.01 -8.34 -1.40
CA GLU A 104 12.90 -8.22 0.06
C GLU A 104 11.95 -7.08 0.44
N ALA A 105 12.01 -5.95 -0.27
CA ALA A 105 11.09 -4.83 -0.04
C ALA A 105 9.65 -5.25 -0.38
N GLU A 106 9.46 -5.95 -1.50
CA GLU A 106 8.18 -6.50 -1.96
C GLU A 106 7.59 -7.47 -0.94
N ARG A 107 8.40 -8.39 -0.38
CA ARG A 107 7.93 -9.29 0.68
C ARG A 107 7.38 -8.54 1.90
N LEU A 108 8.01 -7.42 2.28
CA LEU A 108 7.72 -6.73 3.53
C LEU A 108 6.66 -5.63 3.39
N LEU A 109 6.55 -5.03 2.21
CA LEU A 109 5.65 -3.91 1.94
C LEU A 109 4.55 -4.27 0.93
N GLY A 110 4.81 -5.22 0.02
CA GLY A 110 3.91 -5.60 -1.06
C GLY A 110 3.34 -4.40 -1.81
N ASP A 111 2.04 -4.46 -2.07
CA ASP A 111 1.27 -3.39 -2.73
C ASP A 111 1.34 -2.03 -2.00
N ALA A 112 1.75 -1.97 -0.72
CA ALA A 112 1.96 -0.67 -0.07
C ALA A 112 3.03 0.17 -0.79
N THR A 113 3.95 -0.47 -1.51
CA THR A 113 4.98 0.17 -2.32
C THR A 113 4.39 1.15 -3.33
N THR A 114 3.31 0.74 -4.02
CA THR A 114 2.62 1.57 -5.02
C THR A 114 1.44 2.34 -4.43
N GLU A 115 0.75 1.77 -3.43
CA GLU A 115 -0.49 2.35 -2.91
C GLU A 115 -0.28 3.46 -1.87
N THR A 116 0.73 3.36 -1.00
CA THR A 116 0.83 4.27 0.16
C THR A 116 2.24 4.75 0.52
N LEU A 117 3.29 4.16 -0.07
CA LEU A 117 4.68 4.40 0.35
C LEU A 117 5.06 5.90 0.33
N SER A 118 4.64 6.66 -0.67
CA SER A 118 4.86 8.11 -0.75
C SER A 118 4.39 8.83 0.52
N ARG A 119 3.21 8.47 1.02
CA ARG A 119 2.58 9.09 2.20
C ARG A 119 3.28 8.68 3.50
N ILE A 120 3.77 7.43 3.56
CA ILE A 120 4.59 6.94 4.68
C ILE A 120 5.90 7.74 4.73
N ILE A 121 6.61 7.87 3.60
CA ILE A 121 7.86 8.63 3.48
C ILE A 121 7.63 10.10 3.90
N VAL A 122 6.59 10.74 3.38
CA VAL A 122 6.20 12.12 3.75
C VAL A 122 6.00 12.26 5.26
N GLY A 123 5.29 11.31 5.87
CA GLY A 123 5.00 11.29 7.30
C GLY A 123 6.26 11.22 8.15
N VAL A 124 7.18 10.30 7.83
CA VAL A 124 8.41 10.10 8.62
C VAL A 124 9.54 11.05 8.23
N PHE A 125 9.39 11.90 7.21
CA PHE A 125 10.50 12.72 6.70
C PHE A 125 11.19 13.55 7.80
N ASP A 126 12.50 13.39 7.94
CA ASP A 126 13.33 14.02 8.98
C ASP A 126 14.01 15.34 8.55
N GLY A 127 13.88 15.72 7.27
CA GLY A 127 14.53 16.90 6.69
C GLY A 127 15.74 16.59 5.81
N ASP A 128 16.21 15.34 5.76
CA ASP A 128 17.33 14.94 4.91
C ASP A 128 16.88 14.66 3.47
N ALA A 129 16.77 15.73 2.68
CA ALA A 129 16.44 15.62 1.25
C ALA A 129 17.50 14.85 0.45
N ASP A 130 18.79 14.88 0.87
CA ASP A 130 19.85 14.18 0.13
C ASP A 130 19.70 12.65 0.26
N ALA A 131 19.23 12.16 1.41
CA ALA A 131 18.90 10.76 1.58
C ALA A 131 17.79 10.30 0.63
N LEU A 132 16.74 11.10 0.43
CA LEU A 132 15.66 10.83 -0.53
C LEU A 132 16.15 10.87 -1.97
N PHE A 133 16.86 11.93 -2.37
CA PHE A 133 17.48 12.02 -3.69
C PHE A 133 18.42 10.86 -3.96
N GLY A 134 19.12 10.38 -2.94
CA GLY A 134 20.01 9.23 -3.01
C GLY A 134 19.29 7.91 -3.31
N ILE A 135 18.05 7.71 -2.83
CA ILE A 135 17.23 6.53 -3.21
C ILE A 135 16.80 6.64 -4.67
N ILE A 136 16.27 7.81 -5.05
CA ILE A 136 15.78 8.03 -6.41
C ILE A 136 16.89 7.84 -7.45
N ALA A 137 18.12 8.24 -7.11
CA ALA A 137 19.31 8.09 -7.94
C ALA A 137 19.93 6.68 -7.92
N ASP A 138 19.53 5.81 -6.98
CA ASP A 138 20.06 4.46 -6.86
C ASP A 138 19.37 3.54 -7.86
N ARG A 139 20.05 3.27 -8.97
CA ARG A 139 19.57 2.38 -10.05
C ARG A 139 19.39 0.93 -9.62
N SER A 140 19.86 0.54 -8.44
CA SER A 140 19.63 -0.81 -7.90
C SER A 140 18.37 -0.89 -7.02
N ALA A 141 17.81 0.25 -6.62
CA ALA A 141 16.54 0.29 -5.93
C ALA A 141 15.38 0.00 -6.90
N ASP A 142 14.32 -0.60 -6.35
CA ASP A 142 13.11 -0.92 -7.10
C ASP A 142 12.49 0.34 -7.74
N GLU A 143 12.01 0.22 -8.98
CA GLU A 143 11.51 1.36 -9.76
C GLU A 143 10.24 1.99 -9.15
N PHE A 144 9.35 1.20 -8.53
CA PHE A 144 8.16 1.71 -7.85
C PHE A 144 8.50 2.40 -6.54
N ILE A 145 9.53 1.92 -5.82
CA ILE A 145 10.08 2.63 -4.66
C ILE A 145 10.62 4.00 -5.07
N ARG A 146 11.31 4.08 -6.21
CA ARG A 146 11.89 5.33 -6.72
C ARG A 146 10.81 6.30 -7.19
N ASP A 147 9.76 5.80 -7.83
CA ASP A 147 8.55 6.56 -8.17
C ASP A 147 7.87 7.13 -6.91
N ALA A 148 7.63 6.28 -5.90
CA ALA A 148 7.04 6.71 -4.63
C ALA A 148 7.91 7.77 -3.91
N ALA A 149 9.25 7.60 -3.94
CA ALA A 149 10.17 8.58 -3.39
C ALA A 149 10.12 9.92 -4.15
N PHE A 150 9.94 9.90 -5.48
CA PHE A 150 9.67 11.11 -6.27
C PHE A 150 8.36 11.79 -5.85
N GLY A 151 7.29 11.01 -5.66
CA GLY A 151 6.01 11.52 -5.15
C GLY A 151 6.17 12.22 -3.79
N ALA A 152 6.92 11.60 -2.87
CA ALA A 152 7.23 12.19 -1.56
C ALA A 152 8.04 13.49 -1.69
N VAL A 153 9.11 13.50 -2.48
CA VAL A 153 9.91 14.71 -2.74
C VAL A 153 9.05 15.82 -3.34
N THR A 154 8.15 15.48 -4.26
CA THR A 154 7.24 16.42 -4.93
C THR A 154 6.32 17.10 -3.92
N PHE A 155 5.66 16.34 -3.06
CA PHE A 155 4.81 16.88 -2.01
C PHE A 155 5.59 17.71 -0.98
N LEU A 156 6.72 17.19 -0.48
CA LEU A 156 7.55 17.88 0.50
C LEU A 156 8.16 19.17 -0.04
N THR A 157 8.45 19.24 -1.34
CA THR A 157 8.91 20.46 -2.01
C THR A 157 7.78 21.48 -2.10
N TRP A 158 6.57 21.04 -2.46
CA TRP A 158 5.40 21.91 -2.54
C TRP A 158 5.03 22.52 -1.18
N GLU A 159 5.09 21.71 -0.11
CA GLU A 159 4.86 22.16 1.26
C GLU A 159 5.99 23.08 1.79
N GLY A 160 7.13 23.14 1.09
CA GLY A 160 8.29 23.93 1.49
C GLY A 160 9.19 23.28 2.53
N ARG A 161 9.06 21.97 2.75
CA ARG A 161 9.98 21.17 3.59
C ARG A 161 11.27 20.79 2.86
N ILE A 162 11.24 20.77 1.54
CA ILE A 162 12.42 20.69 0.66
C ILE A 162 12.49 21.97 -0.16
N GLU A 163 13.69 22.56 -0.26
CA GLU A 163 13.90 23.76 -1.07
C GLU A 163 13.64 23.46 -2.55
N ARG A 164 12.82 24.30 -3.18
CA ARG A 164 12.40 24.15 -4.58
C ARG A 164 13.58 24.06 -5.55
N ASP A 165 14.59 24.90 -5.38
CA ASP A 165 15.75 24.94 -6.28
C ASP A 165 16.57 23.64 -6.17
N ARG A 166 16.66 23.03 -4.98
CA ARG A 166 17.30 21.72 -4.80
C ARG A 166 16.58 20.63 -5.57
N THR A 167 15.26 20.57 -5.48
CA THR A 167 14.45 19.59 -6.23
C THR A 167 14.57 19.83 -7.73
N ARG A 168 14.49 21.09 -8.17
CA ARG A 168 14.65 21.46 -9.60
C ARG A 168 16.02 21.02 -10.16
N ASP A 169 17.10 21.29 -9.44
CA ASP A 169 18.45 20.88 -9.84
C ASP A 169 18.63 19.36 -9.84
N PHE A 170 18.03 18.66 -8.86
CA PHE A 170 18.03 17.20 -8.82
C PHE A 170 17.29 16.59 -10.02
N VAL A 171 16.09 17.09 -10.34
CA VAL A 171 15.27 16.63 -11.47
C VAL A 171 15.99 16.88 -12.80
N GLU A 172 16.67 18.01 -12.97
CA GLU A 172 17.51 18.27 -14.14
C GLU A 172 18.71 17.30 -14.22
N ARG A 173 19.38 17.07 -13.08
CA ARG A 173 20.50 16.11 -12.98
C ARG A 173 20.06 14.70 -13.33
N PHE A 174 18.90 14.26 -12.85
CA PHE A 174 18.33 12.94 -13.13
C PHE A 174 18.28 12.64 -14.62
N TYR A 175 17.80 13.61 -15.40
CA TYR A 175 17.77 13.51 -16.86
C TYR A 175 19.16 13.51 -17.50
N ARG A 176 20.02 14.46 -17.11
CA ARG A 176 21.34 14.68 -17.73
C ARG A 176 22.32 13.54 -17.48
N GLU A 177 22.31 13.00 -16.27
CA GLU A 177 23.23 11.94 -15.83
C GLU A 177 22.69 10.52 -16.09
N ARG A 178 21.47 10.40 -16.66
CA ARG A 178 20.81 9.12 -16.93
C ARG A 178 20.74 8.23 -15.68
N LEU A 179 20.10 8.78 -14.64
CA LEU A 179 19.96 8.10 -13.35
C LEU A 179 18.87 7.01 -13.34
N ALA A 180 18.19 6.79 -14.46
CA ALA A 180 17.28 5.68 -14.70
C ALA A 180 17.55 5.08 -16.08
N ASP A 181 17.27 3.79 -16.22
CA ASP A 181 17.23 3.15 -17.53
C ASP A 181 16.00 3.62 -18.31
N ASP A 182 15.98 3.39 -19.62
CA ASP A 182 14.79 3.66 -20.42
C ASP A 182 13.66 2.74 -19.94
N TRP A 183 12.41 3.22 -19.91
CA TRP A 183 11.21 2.50 -19.47
C TRP A 183 11.12 2.20 -17.97
N ASP A 184 12.03 2.74 -17.18
CA ASP A 184 11.98 2.68 -15.72
C ASP A 184 10.85 3.55 -15.17
N TYR A 185 10.07 3.02 -14.22
CA TYR A 185 8.95 3.77 -13.61
C TYR A 185 9.38 5.03 -12.86
N ALA A 186 10.66 5.20 -12.49
CA ALA A 186 11.15 6.46 -11.94
C ALA A 186 10.98 7.66 -12.91
N TRP A 187 10.85 7.42 -14.22
CA TRP A 187 10.49 8.48 -15.18
C TRP A 187 9.08 9.03 -14.97
N VAL A 188 8.15 8.24 -14.44
CA VAL A 188 6.78 8.68 -14.13
C VAL A 188 6.82 9.71 -13.01
N GLY A 189 7.47 9.38 -11.88
CA GLY A 189 7.70 10.30 -10.78
C GLY A 189 8.48 11.55 -11.20
N TRP A 190 9.43 11.43 -12.14
CA TRP A 190 10.15 12.57 -12.72
C TRP A 190 9.22 13.53 -13.49
N LEU A 191 8.33 13.00 -14.34
CA LEU A 191 7.32 13.80 -15.05
C LEU A 191 6.35 14.48 -14.09
N GLN A 192 5.85 13.70 -13.12
CA GLN A 192 4.92 14.17 -12.11
C GLN A 192 5.53 15.31 -11.28
N ALA A 193 6.79 15.18 -10.86
CA ALA A 193 7.52 16.22 -10.15
C ALA A 193 7.60 17.53 -10.94
N ILE A 194 7.94 17.45 -12.24
CA ILE A 194 8.02 18.64 -13.12
C ILE A 194 6.65 19.31 -13.27
N ALA A 195 5.61 18.52 -13.54
CA ALA A 195 4.27 19.03 -13.75
C ALA A 195 3.69 19.64 -12.47
N MET A 196 3.65 18.88 -11.38
CA MET A 196 2.98 19.27 -10.13
C MET A 196 3.67 20.43 -9.41
N LEU A 197 4.98 20.57 -9.57
CA LEU A 197 5.74 21.71 -9.08
C LEU A 197 5.78 22.87 -10.07
N ALA A 198 5.26 22.76 -11.29
CA ALA A 198 5.37 23.79 -12.32
C ALA A 198 6.83 24.19 -12.64
N LEU A 199 7.70 23.20 -12.86
CA LEU A 199 9.10 23.41 -13.30
C LEU A 199 9.17 23.64 -14.82
N ARG A 200 8.55 24.74 -15.27
CA ARG A 200 8.34 25.07 -16.69
C ARG A 200 9.62 25.10 -17.51
N ASP A 201 10.73 25.49 -16.92
CA ASP A 201 12.04 25.55 -17.56
C ASP A 201 12.61 24.17 -17.94
N LEU A 202 12.13 23.09 -17.31
CA LEU A 202 12.52 21.70 -17.61
C LEU A 202 11.63 21.03 -18.66
N VAL A 203 10.51 21.65 -19.07
CA VAL A 203 9.57 21.10 -20.06
C VAL A 203 10.23 20.70 -21.40
N PRO A 204 11.24 21.43 -21.94
CA PRO A 204 11.94 20.97 -23.14
C PRO A 204 12.65 19.60 -22.95
N LEU A 205 13.15 19.31 -21.74
CA LEU A 205 13.74 18.01 -21.43
C LEU A 205 12.67 16.91 -21.40
N VAL A 206 11.46 17.23 -20.94
CA VAL A 206 10.32 16.30 -20.90
C VAL A 206 9.96 15.82 -22.31
N TYR A 207 9.79 16.73 -23.27
CA TYR A 207 9.51 16.34 -24.65
C TYR A 207 10.68 15.58 -25.28
N THR A 208 11.92 15.95 -24.97
CA THR A 208 13.09 15.22 -25.45
C THR A 208 13.15 13.81 -24.87
N ALA A 209 12.82 13.61 -23.59
CA ALA A 209 12.76 12.29 -22.96
C ALA A 209 11.72 11.38 -23.62
N TRP A 210 10.56 11.92 -23.99
CA TRP A 210 9.56 11.16 -24.78
C TRP A 210 10.04 10.84 -26.19
N ASP A 211 10.62 11.82 -26.89
CA ASP A 211 11.10 11.63 -28.27
C ASP A 211 12.28 10.63 -28.33
N GLU A 212 13.05 10.52 -27.24
CA GLU A 212 14.10 9.51 -27.07
C GLU A 212 13.59 8.14 -26.58
N GLY A 213 12.30 8.01 -26.27
CA GLY A 213 11.70 6.74 -25.82
C GLY A 213 12.12 6.31 -24.41
N ARG A 214 12.39 7.26 -23.50
CA ARG A 214 12.81 6.96 -22.12
C ARG A 214 11.65 6.65 -21.18
N ILE A 215 10.46 7.17 -21.49
CA ILE A 215 9.28 7.11 -20.63
C ILE A 215 8.43 5.89 -21.04
N PRO A 216 7.90 5.10 -20.09
CA PRO A 216 7.00 3.99 -20.42
C PRO A 216 5.77 4.45 -21.22
N GLU A 217 5.50 3.79 -22.36
CA GLU A 217 4.43 4.18 -23.30
C GLU A 217 3.04 4.24 -22.65
N ASP A 218 2.76 3.38 -21.68
CA ASP A 218 1.44 3.24 -21.05
C ASP A 218 1.32 3.93 -19.68
N ALA A 219 2.36 4.66 -19.23
CA ALA A 219 2.36 5.22 -17.88
C ALA A 219 1.69 6.60 -17.76
N LEU A 220 2.01 7.53 -18.66
CA LEU A 220 1.46 8.89 -18.62
C LEU A 220 1.41 9.52 -20.02
N GLU A 221 0.24 9.99 -20.44
CA GLU A 221 0.13 10.69 -21.72
C GLU A 221 0.70 12.12 -21.63
N ARG A 222 1.15 12.64 -22.78
CA ARG A 222 1.57 14.05 -22.88
C ARG A 222 0.45 15.01 -22.48
N SER A 223 -0.81 14.64 -22.77
CA SER A 223 -2.02 15.38 -22.40
C SER A 223 -2.14 15.58 -20.88
N ASP A 224 -1.90 14.51 -20.13
CA ASP A 224 -2.03 14.49 -18.67
C ASP A 224 -0.96 15.38 -18.04
N PHE A 225 0.29 15.23 -18.47
CA PHE A 225 1.40 16.09 -18.04
C PHE A 225 1.11 17.57 -18.30
N GLU A 226 0.63 17.93 -19.49
CA GLU A 226 0.31 19.31 -19.82
C GLU A 226 -0.87 19.86 -19.00
N SER A 227 -1.85 19.00 -18.68
CA SER A 227 -2.98 19.35 -17.81
C SER A 227 -2.48 19.67 -16.40
N ASP A 228 -1.71 18.76 -15.80
CA ASP A 228 -1.16 18.91 -14.45
C ASP A 228 -0.24 20.14 -14.34
N LEU A 229 0.61 20.36 -15.35
CA LEU A 229 1.48 21.53 -15.42
C LEU A 229 0.67 22.83 -15.46
N ARG A 230 -0.35 22.91 -16.30
CA ARG A 230 -1.22 24.09 -16.39
C ARG A 230 -1.97 24.32 -15.08
N GLU A 231 -2.47 23.27 -14.46
CA GLU A 231 -3.17 23.36 -13.19
C GLU A 231 -2.24 23.86 -12.07
N ALA A 232 -1.01 23.34 -12.00
CA ALA A 232 0.01 23.79 -11.05
C ALA A 232 0.41 25.26 -11.24
N GLU A 233 0.51 25.75 -12.49
CA GLU A 233 0.79 27.15 -12.79
C GLU A 233 -0.36 28.08 -12.38
N GLN A 234 -1.61 27.65 -12.58
CA GLN A 234 -2.79 28.46 -12.29
C GLN A 234 -3.17 28.45 -10.81
N GLN A 235 -2.97 27.30 -10.15
CA GLN A 235 -3.38 27.04 -8.78
C GLN A 235 -2.24 26.45 -7.94
N PRO A 236 -1.12 27.19 -7.78
CA PRO A 236 0.07 26.67 -7.12
C PRO A 236 -0.16 26.27 -5.67
N GLY A 237 -1.14 26.86 -4.98
CA GLY A 237 -1.50 26.54 -3.58
C GLY A 237 -2.62 25.52 -3.40
N ASP A 238 -3.17 24.94 -4.48
CA ASP A 238 -4.25 23.96 -4.35
C ASP A 238 -3.71 22.57 -3.95
N ILE A 239 -4.01 22.16 -2.72
CA ILE A 239 -3.67 20.83 -2.19
C ILE A 239 -4.49 19.72 -2.86
N GLY A 240 -5.67 20.04 -3.39
CA GLY A 240 -6.54 19.04 -4.03
C GLY A 240 -5.90 18.36 -5.24
N ARG A 241 -4.91 19.02 -5.88
CA ARG A 241 -4.07 18.42 -6.93
C ARG A 241 -3.23 17.26 -6.42
N PHE A 242 -2.71 17.38 -5.19
CA PHE A 242 -1.90 16.36 -4.55
C PHE A 242 -2.76 15.25 -3.96
N ASP A 243 -3.92 15.58 -3.40
CA ASP A 243 -4.87 14.57 -2.90
C ASP A 243 -5.34 13.61 -4.00
N ARG A 244 -5.60 14.11 -5.22
CA ARG A 244 -5.97 13.27 -6.38
C ARG A 244 -4.85 12.33 -6.84
N ALA A 245 -3.61 12.71 -6.57
CA ALA A 245 -2.42 11.91 -6.86
C ALA A 245 -1.98 11.05 -5.65
N SER A 246 -2.79 10.96 -4.59
CA SER A 246 -2.46 10.27 -3.34
C SER A 246 -1.17 10.77 -2.68
N LEU A 247 -0.79 12.03 -2.92
CA LEU A 247 0.39 12.67 -2.35
C LEU A 247 -0.02 13.53 -1.15
N SER A 248 -0.02 12.96 0.05
CA SER A 248 -0.40 13.70 1.26
C SER A 248 0.13 13.01 2.52
N TYR A 249 -0.11 13.61 3.69
CA TYR A 249 0.09 12.93 4.95
C TYR A 249 -0.90 11.78 5.15
N ILE A 250 -0.50 10.80 5.98
CA ILE A 250 -1.45 9.84 6.56
C ILE A 250 -2.16 10.53 7.73
N GLU A 251 -3.31 11.13 7.46
CA GLU A 251 -4.14 11.78 8.50
C GLU A 251 -4.94 10.77 9.34
N ASP A 252 -5.28 9.63 8.77
CA ASP A 252 -5.97 8.53 9.46
C ASP A 252 -5.37 7.19 9.04
N VAL A 253 -4.65 6.55 9.97
CA VAL A 253 -3.96 5.28 9.76
C VAL A 253 -4.94 4.16 9.40
N LEU A 254 -6.16 4.17 9.94
CA LEU A 254 -7.17 3.14 9.65
C LEU A 254 -7.75 3.29 8.24
N VAL A 255 -7.83 4.52 7.74
CA VAL A 255 -8.25 4.78 6.35
C VAL A 255 -7.13 4.39 5.40
N ALA A 256 -5.88 4.70 5.74
CA ALA A 256 -4.72 4.32 4.92
C ALA A 256 -4.52 2.80 4.84
N LEU A 257 -4.98 2.03 5.84
CA LEU A 257 -4.96 0.57 5.84
C LEU A 257 -6.24 -0.07 5.27
N ASP A 258 -7.26 0.71 4.90
CA ASP A 258 -8.58 0.17 4.53
C ASP A 258 -8.53 -0.76 3.31
N TRP A 259 -7.67 -0.46 2.33
CA TRP A 259 -7.48 -1.30 1.12
C TRP A 259 -7.00 -2.72 1.43
N THR A 260 -6.40 -2.94 2.60
CA THR A 260 -5.96 -4.28 3.05
C THR A 260 -7.11 -5.13 3.60
N ARG A 261 -8.27 -4.52 3.92
CA ARG A 261 -9.46 -5.19 4.46
C ARG A 261 -10.26 -5.87 3.34
N GLY A 262 -9.66 -6.86 2.67
CA GLY A 262 -10.33 -7.57 1.56
C GLY A 262 -9.44 -8.51 0.78
N LEU A 263 -8.12 -8.40 0.95
CA LEU A 263 -7.12 -9.28 0.34
C LEU A 263 -7.17 -10.73 0.89
N ASP A 264 -8.00 -10.97 1.92
CA ASP A 264 -8.05 -12.22 2.70
C ASP A 264 -9.29 -13.10 2.42
N ASP A 265 -10.28 -12.61 1.66
CA ASP A 265 -11.62 -13.23 1.61
C ASP A 265 -11.93 -14.09 0.36
N ASP A 266 -11.13 -14.09 -0.73
CA ASP A 266 -11.32 -15.09 -1.83
C ASP A 266 -10.14 -15.27 -2.81
N ASP A 267 -9.01 -14.57 -2.65
CA ASP A 267 -7.81 -14.82 -3.47
C ASP A 267 -6.77 -15.56 -2.66
N GLY A 268 -6.87 -16.90 -2.71
CA GLY A 268 -5.73 -17.75 -2.40
C GLY A 268 -4.61 -17.46 -3.39
N ILE A 269 -3.75 -16.50 -3.07
CA ILE A 269 -2.39 -16.47 -3.62
C ILE A 269 -1.71 -17.69 -3.02
N GLU A 270 -1.70 -18.79 -3.78
CA GLU A 270 -0.80 -19.89 -3.56
C GLU A 270 0.62 -19.32 -3.55
N LEU A 271 1.20 -19.20 -2.36
CA LEU A 271 2.65 -19.18 -2.19
C LEU A 271 3.17 -20.55 -2.64
N GLY A 272 3.35 -20.70 -3.94
CA GLY A 272 4.03 -21.80 -4.59
C GLY A 272 5.17 -21.23 -5.42
N ASP A 273 6.39 -21.42 -4.96
CA ASP A 273 7.57 -21.38 -5.82
C ASP A 273 7.31 -22.29 -7.04
N ASP A 274 7.31 -21.74 -8.25
CA ASP A 274 8.05 -22.24 -9.43
C ASP A 274 7.47 -21.75 -10.78
N ASP A 275 8.40 -21.28 -11.60
CA ASP A 275 8.43 -21.17 -13.07
C ASP A 275 7.58 -20.15 -13.85
N PHE A 276 8.31 -19.10 -14.25
CA PHE A 276 8.16 -18.32 -15.47
C PHE A 276 8.45 -19.20 -16.70
N ASP A 277 7.45 -19.52 -17.52
CA ASP A 277 7.67 -19.82 -18.94
C ASP A 277 6.40 -19.55 -19.77
N LEU A 278 6.49 -18.51 -20.60
CA LEU A 278 5.47 -18.14 -21.58
C LEU A 278 5.66 -18.95 -22.87
N ALA A 279 4.78 -19.92 -23.15
CA ALA A 279 4.47 -20.37 -24.51
C ALA A 279 3.15 -21.15 -24.61
N GLU A 280 2.27 -20.67 -25.49
CA GLU A 280 1.27 -21.39 -26.31
C GLU A 280 0.21 -22.29 -25.63
N ASP A 281 -1.04 -21.79 -25.55
CA ASP A 281 -2.27 -22.44 -26.05
C ASP A 281 -3.55 -21.98 -25.30
N GLU A 282 -4.22 -20.95 -25.83
CA GLU A 282 -5.46 -20.31 -25.32
C GLU A 282 -6.74 -21.18 -25.32
N ALA A 283 -6.65 -22.52 -25.38
CA ALA A 283 -7.83 -23.38 -25.56
C ALA A 283 -8.10 -24.40 -24.45
N SER A 284 -7.41 -24.35 -23.30
CA SER A 284 -7.56 -25.38 -22.24
C SER A 284 -8.24 -24.90 -20.95
N TRP A 285 -8.32 -23.59 -20.71
CA TRP A 285 -8.83 -23.03 -19.45
C TRP A 285 -10.35 -23.25 -19.22
N LEU A 286 -11.15 -23.22 -20.29
CA LEU A 286 -12.62 -23.32 -20.17
C LEU A 286 -13.09 -24.76 -19.86
N ASP A 287 -12.31 -25.77 -20.23
CA ASP A 287 -12.66 -27.19 -20.05
C ASP A 287 -12.25 -27.71 -18.65
N ARG A 288 -11.27 -27.06 -18.02
CA ARG A 288 -10.73 -27.46 -16.71
C ARG A 288 -11.48 -26.83 -15.54
N ALA A 289 -12.07 -25.63 -15.73
CA ALA A 289 -12.89 -24.95 -14.72
C ALA A 289 -14.28 -25.59 -14.49
N LEU A 290 -14.78 -26.40 -15.43
CA LEU A 290 -16.05 -27.13 -15.30
C LEU A 290 -15.90 -28.54 -14.68
N SER A 291 -14.67 -28.98 -14.39
CA SER A 291 -14.40 -30.34 -13.89
C SER A 291 -14.21 -30.44 -12.37
N SER A 292 -14.28 -29.33 -11.63
CA SER A 292 -14.10 -29.29 -10.17
C SER A 292 -15.36 -28.89 -9.37
N VAL A 293 -16.53 -28.72 -10.01
CA VAL A 293 -17.81 -28.65 -9.30
C VAL A 293 -18.38 -30.05 -9.16
N THR A 294 -18.26 -30.67 -7.99
CA THR A 294 -19.06 -31.87 -7.69
C THR A 294 -20.54 -31.48 -7.69
N PRO A 295 -21.41 -32.09 -8.51
CA PRO A 295 -22.84 -31.84 -8.43
C PRO A 295 -23.33 -32.22 -7.04
N ALA A 296 -24.07 -31.34 -6.37
CA ALA A 296 -24.77 -31.70 -5.14
C ALA A 296 -25.69 -32.90 -5.44
N THR A 297 -25.28 -34.10 -5.03
CA THR A 297 -26.10 -35.30 -5.21
C THR A 297 -27.25 -35.22 -4.24
N ASN A 298 -28.45 -34.88 -4.73
CA ASN A 298 -29.67 -34.97 -3.93
C ASN A 298 -29.93 -36.46 -3.62
N PRO A 299 -29.76 -36.93 -2.37
CA PRO A 299 -29.92 -38.34 -2.01
C PRO A 299 -31.38 -38.81 -2.11
N TRP A 300 -32.32 -37.88 -2.37
CA TRP A 300 -33.75 -38.14 -2.45
C TRP A 300 -34.33 -37.91 -3.86
N ARG A 301 -33.49 -37.90 -4.90
CA ARG A 301 -33.92 -37.60 -6.29
C ARG A 301 -35.04 -38.51 -6.82
N ASP A 302 -35.11 -39.74 -6.30
CA ASP A 302 -36.05 -40.77 -6.73
C ASP A 302 -37.30 -40.87 -5.82
N VAL A 303 -37.46 -39.95 -4.86
CA VAL A 303 -38.59 -39.91 -3.93
C VAL A 303 -39.62 -38.88 -4.41
N GLY A 304 -40.82 -39.33 -4.75
CA GLY A 304 -41.90 -38.46 -5.16
C GLY A 304 -42.37 -37.56 -4.01
N ARG A 305 -42.71 -36.30 -4.32
CA ARG A 305 -43.15 -35.29 -3.34
C ARG A 305 -44.31 -35.73 -2.42
N ASN A 306 -45.14 -36.67 -2.86
CA ASN A 306 -46.28 -37.20 -2.10
C ASN A 306 -46.04 -38.61 -1.50
N ASP A 307 -44.87 -39.22 -1.72
CA ASP A 307 -44.54 -40.57 -1.26
C ASP A 307 -44.26 -40.58 0.25
N PRO A 308 -44.33 -41.76 0.91
CA PRO A 308 -43.92 -41.90 2.30
C PRO A 308 -42.47 -41.45 2.49
N CYS A 309 -42.24 -40.64 3.52
CA CYS A 309 -40.92 -40.05 3.76
C CYS A 309 -39.92 -41.14 4.20
N PRO A 310 -38.75 -41.25 3.53
CA PRO A 310 -37.78 -42.32 3.78
C PRO A 310 -37.09 -42.25 5.15
N CYS A 311 -37.26 -41.15 5.91
CA CYS A 311 -36.77 -41.04 7.30
C CYS A 311 -37.60 -41.86 8.32
N GLY A 312 -38.64 -42.57 7.88
CA GLY A 312 -39.45 -43.44 8.74
C GLY A 312 -40.55 -42.73 9.53
N SER A 313 -40.81 -41.44 9.27
CA SER A 313 -41.79 -40.62 10.01
C SER A 313 -43.26 -40.97 9.74
N GLY A 314 -43.55 -41.80 8.73
CA GLY A 314 -44.91 -42.15 8.29
C GLY A 314 -45.68 -41.01 7.59
N LYS A 315 -45.08 -39.82 7.43
CA LYS A 315 -45.67 -38.67 6.74
C LYS A 315 -45.27 -38.64 5.26
N LYS A 316 -46.02 -37.90 4.42
CA LYS A 316 -45.64 -37.64 3.02
C LYS A 316 -44.37 -36.78 2.95
N PHE A 317 -43.49 -37.03 1.99
CA PHE A 317 -42.16 -36.39 1.86
C PHE A 317 -42.23 -34.85 1.90
N LYS A 318 -43.20 -34.23 1.19
CA LYS A 318 -43.43 -32.77 1.21
C LYS A 318 -43.82 -32.14 2.53
N LYS A 319 -44.25 -32.92 3.52
CA LYS A 319 -44.65 -32.44 4.86
C LYS A 319 -43.63 -32.85 5.92
N CYS A 320 -42.44 -33.27 5.51
CA CYS A 320 -41.38 -33.77 6.39
C CYS A 320 -40.02 -33.29 5.88
N CYS A 321 -39.11 -34.17 5.48
CA CYS A 321 -37.73 -33.80 5.12
C CYS A 321 -37.62 -32.76 4.00
N LEU A 322 -38.57 -32.70 3.05
CA LEU A 322 -38.55 -31.68 2.01
C LEU A 322 -38.96 -30.29 2.52
N ALA A 323 -39.72 -30.20 3.61
CA ALA A 323 -40.14 -28.92 4.20
C ALA A 323 -39.12 -28.36 5.20
N ASN A 324 -38.14 -29.18 5.61
CA ASN A 324 -37.15 -28.86 6.65
C ASN A 324 -35.70 -28.82 6.09
N ALA A 325 -35.54 -28.71 4.78
CA ALA A 325 -34.24 -28.52 4.14
C ALA A 325 -34.01 -27.01 3.95
N GLU A 326 -33.32 -26.38 4.91
CA GLU A 326 -32.57 -25.13 4.69
C GLU A 326 -31.14 -25.51 4.26
#